data_AF-A0A1U7V2A2-F1
#
_entry.id   AF-A0A1U7V2A2-F1
#
_cell.length_a   1.000
_cell.length_b   1.000
_cell.length_c   1.000
_cell.angle_alpha   90.00
_cell.angle_beta   90.00
_cell.angle_gamma   90.00
#
_symmetry.space_group_name_H-M   'P 1'
#
loop_
_entity.id
_entity.type
_entity.pdbx_description
1 polymer ?
#
loop_
_entity_poly.entity_id
_entity_poly.type
_entity_poly.pdbx_seq_one_letter_code
_entity_poly.pdbx_strand_id
1 'polypeptide(L)'
;MSPYKLVFEKACHLPVEHEHKALWALWQLNLNMETTGTNRVNGLHELEKFWFQAFESARLYKDRMKLRVVQIFPSGAVKIESEDGTNKFTVNGQRLKHYLRMTEEKRDSVVITLEEPQYTNEN
;
A
#
# COMPACT_ATOMS: atom_id res chain seq x y z
N MET A 1 18.10 7.18 -77.00
CA MET A 1 18.55 7.38 -75.61
C MET A 1 17.71 8.50 -75.02
N SER A 2 16.75 8.17 -74.16
CA SER A 2 15.84 9.15 -73.55
C SER A 2 16.56 9.83 -72.38
N PRO A 3 16.57 11.16 -72.27
CA PRO A 3 17.25 11.85 -71.17
C PRO A 3 16.42 11.74 -69.89
N TYR A 4 17.00 11.20 -68.82
CA TYR A 4 16.37 11.16 -67.50
C TYR A 4 16.29 12.57 -66.92
N LYS A 5 15.14 12.93 -66.37
CA LYS A 5 14.90 14.23 -65.73
C LYS A 5 15.02 14.05 -64.23
N LEU A 6 16.14 14.51 -63.64
CA LEU A 6 16.29 14.59 -62.19
C LEU A 6 15.38 15.71 -61.67
N VAL A 7 14.33 15.33 -60.95
CA VAL A 7 13.46 16.26 -60.23
C VAL A 7 14.04 16.39 -58.83
N PHE A 8 14.55 17.57 -58.49
CA PHE A 8 14.88 17.91 -57.11
C PHE A 8 13.56 18.18 -56.39
N GLU A 9 12.94 17.14 -55.85
CA GLU A 9 11.78 17.28 -54.98
C GLU A 9 12.17 18.15 -53.78
N LYS A 10 11.34 19.16 -53.53
CA LYS A 10 11.57 20.18 -52.53
C LYS A 10 11.75 19.53 -51.14
N ALA A 11 12.81 19.95 -50.46
CA ALA A 11 12.98 19.92 -49.02
C ALA A 11 12.68 18.56 -48.35
N CYS A 12 13.73 17.75 -48.17
CA CYS A 12 13.78 16.62 -47.24
C CYS A 12 13.64 17.03 -45.76
N HIS A 13 12.90 18.09 -45.43
CA HIS A 13 12.65 18.58 -44.07
C HIS A 13 11.48 17.86 -43.39
N LEU A 14 10.52 17.34 -44.16
CA LEU A 14 9.36 16.61 -43.61
C LEU A 14 9.74 15.37 -42.77
N PRO A 15 10.70 14.52 -43.19
CA PRO A 15 11.15 13.37 -42.40
C PRO A 15 11.82 13.79 -41.10
N VAL A 16 12.74 14.78 -41.17
CA VAL A 16 13.47 15.30 -40.01
C VAL A 16 12.54 15.95 -38.99
N GLU A 17 11.53 16.70 -39.44
CA GLU A 17 10.53 17.27 -38.54
C GLU A 17 9.68 16.20 -37.84
N HIS A 18 9.33 15.11 -38.55
CA HIS A 18 8.57 14.01 -37.95
C HIS A 18 9.42 13.20 -36.98
N GLU A 19 10.69 12.94 -37.31
CA GLU A 19 11.65 12.29 -36.41
C GLU A 19 11.92 13.15 -35.17
N HIS A 20 12.11 14.46 -35.34
CA HIS A 20 12.29 15.39 -34.23
C HIS A 20 11.05 15.43 -33.32
N LYS A 21 9.83 15.49 -33.89
CA LYS A 21 8.59 15.44 -33.12
C LYS A 21 8.42 14.10 -32.38
N ALA A 22 8.78 12.98 -33.02
CA ALA A 22 8.75 11.66 -32.39
C ALA A 22 9.77 11.57 -31.25
N LEU A 23 10.99 12.07 -31.44
CA LEU A 23 12.02 12.15 -30.40
C LEU A 23 11.59 13.06 -29.25
N TRP A 24 10.93 14.17 -29.53
CA TRP A 24 10.42 15.09 -28.51
C TRP A 24 9.28 14.46 -27.71
N ALA A 25 8.37 13.72 -28.37
CA ALA A 25 7.33 12.95 -27.71
C ALA A 25 7.90 11.83 -26.84
N LEU A 26 8.93 11.12 -27.33
CA LEU A 26 9.64 10.09 -26.55
C LEU A 26 10.35 10.68 -25.34
N TRP A 27 10.99 11.84 -25.49
CA TRP A 27 11.64 12.57 -24.40
C TRP A 27 10.62 13.01 -23.34
N GLN A 28 9.46 13.54 -23.75
CA GLN A 28 8.35 13.88 -22.85
C GLN A 28 7.76 12.67 -22.12
N LEU A 29 7.66 11.51 -22.80
CA LEU A 29 7.23 10.26 -22.16
C LEU A 29 8.26 9.76 -21.15
N ASN A 30 9.56 9.89 -21.44
CA ASN A 30 10.64 9.46 -20.57
C ASN A 30 10.83 10.36 -19.34
N LEU A 31 10.64 11.68 -19.44
CA LEU A 31 10.80 12.62 -18.32
C LEU A 31 9.74 12.49 -17.24
N ASN A 32 8.55 12.02 -17.59
CA ASN A 32 7.46 11.88 -16.64
C ASN A 32 7.51 10.56 -15.88
N MET A 33 8.41 9.63 -16.20
CA MET A 33 8.47 8.33 -15.53
C MET A 33 8.93 8.42 -14.07
N GLU A 34 9.93 9.26 -13.75
CA GLU A 34 10.39 9.44 -12.36
C GLU A 34 9.32 10.12 -11.49
N THR A 35 8.75 11.22 -11.97
CA THR A 35 7.66 11.94 -11.29
C THR A 35 6.41 11.06 -11.16
N THR A 36 6.06 10.29 -12.19
CA THR A 36 4.93 9.35 -12.12
C THR A 36 5.23 8.17 -11.19
N GLY A 37 6.47 7.67 -11.19
CA GLY A 37 6.93 6.59 -10.33
C GLY A 37 6.89 6.98 -8.85
N THR A 38 7.47 8.12 -8.50
CA THR A 38 7.45 8.68 -7.14
C THR A 38 6.02 8.94 -6.65
N ASN A 39 5.15 9.49 -7.50
CA ASN A 39 3.74 9.68 -7.15
C ASN A 39 3.00 8.35 -6.90
N ARG A 40 3.30 7.29 -7.65
CA ARG A 40 2.72 5.95 -7.44
C ARG A 40 3.23 5.31 -6.15
N VAL A 41 4.53 5.41 -5.88
CA VAL A 41 5.13 4.90 -4.63
C VAL A 41 4.56 5.64 -3.42
N ASN A 42 4.46 6.98 -3.48
CA ASN A 42 3.84 7.78 -2.44
C ASN A 42 2.38 7.36 -2.21
N GLY A 43 1.61 7.15 -3.29
CA GLY A 43 0.23 6.65 -3.19
C GLY A 43 0.13 5.29 -2.49
N LEU A 44 1.04 4.35 -2.79
CA LEU A 44 1.09 3.06 -2.11
C LEU A 44 1.45 3.20 -0.62
N HIS A 45 2.40 4.06 -0.29
CA HIS A 45 2.79 4.31 1.09
C HIS A 45 1.66 4.93 1.92
N GLU A 46 0.90 5.87 1.35
CA GLU A 46 -0.29 6.41 2.00
C GLU A 46 -1.35 5.34 2.26
N LEU A 47 -1.61 4.46 1.27
CA LEU A 47 -2.52 3.32 1.46
C LEU A 47 -2.04 2.41 2.59
N GLU A 48 -0.75 2.06 2.61
CA GLU A 48 -0.16 1.23 3.66
C GLU A 48 -0.34 1.85 5.05
N LYS A 49 -0.15 3.17 5.20
CA LYS A 49 -0.45 3.89 6.46
C LYS A 49 -1.90 3.75 6.86
N PHE A 50 -2.85 3.94 5.94
CA PHE A 50 -4.27 3.78 6.25
C PHE A 50 -4.62 2.37 6.69
N TRP A 51 -4.07 1.36 6.01
CA TRP A 51 -4.24 -0.04 6.39
C TRP A 51 -3.69 -0.31 7.79
N PHE A 52 -2.47 0.16 8.08
CA PHE A 52 -1.85 0.01 9.39
C PHE A 52 -2.67 0.70 10.49
N GLN A 53 -3.13 1.93 10.24
CA GLN A 53 -3.94 2.67 11.20
C GLN A 53 -5.30 1.98 11.46
N ALA A 54 -5.97 1.49 10.42
CA ALA A 54 -7.22 0.75 10.56
C ALA A 54 -7.03 -0.56 11.34
N PHE A 55 -5.94 -1.28 11.06
CA PHE A 55 -5.55 -2.48 11.78
C PHE A 55 -5.30 -2.20 13.27
N GLU A 56 -4.46 -1.22 13.60
CA GLU A 56 -4.17 -0.83 14.98
C GLU A 56 -5.43 -0.35 15.71
N SER A 57 -6.30 0.41 15.04
CA SER A 57 -7.58 0.84 15.61
C SER A 57 -8.50 -0.35 15.93
N ALA A 58 -8.59 -1.32 15.03
CA ALA A 58 -9.36 -2.55 15.25
C ALA A 58 -8.76 -3.42 16.37
N ARG A 59 -7.43 -3.48 16.46
CA ARG A 59 -6.71 -4.18 17.53
C ARG A 59 -6.98 -3.54 18.89
N LEU A 60 -6.81 -2.24 18.99
CA LEU A 60 -7.09 -1.46 20.21
C LEU A 60 -8.55 -1.58 20.64
N TYR A 61 -9.49 -1.56 19.69
CA TYR A 61 -10.90 -1.78 19.98
C TYR A 61 -11.16 -3.15 20.61
N LYS A 62 -10.59 -4.23 20.03
CA LYS A 62 -10.74 -5.59 20.58
C LYS A 62 -10.08 -5.73 21.95
N ASP A 63 -8.89 -5.15 22.14
CA ASP A 63 -8.20 -5.14 23.43
C ASP A 63 -9.04 -4.43 24.51
N ARG A 64 -9.65 -3.29 24.19
CA ARG A 64 -10.57 -2.58 25.12
C ARG A 64 -11.86 -3.34 25.41
N MET A 65 -12.32 -4.15 24.47
CA MET A 65 -13.53 -4.96 24.61
C MET A 65 -13.27 -6.32 25.29
N LYS A 66 -12.04 -6.58 25.71
CA LYS A 66 -11.69 -7.81 26.41
C LYS A 66 -12.36 -7.84 27.77
N LEU A 67 -13.06 -8.95 28.06
CA LEU A 67 -13.79 -9.16 29.30
C LEU A 67 -13.34 -10.49 29.93
N ARG A 68 -13.39 -10.56 31.26
CA ARG A 68 -13.10 -11.76 32.04
C ARG A 68 -14.38 -12.51 32.33
N VAL A 69 -14.35 -13.83 32.13
CA VAL A 69 -15.45 -14.71 32.56
C VAL A 69 -15.29 -14.97 34.05
N VAL A 70 -16.32 -14.64 34.83
CA VAL A 70 -16.33 -14.82 36.28
C VAL A 70 -17.06 -16.09 36.68
N GLN A 71 -18.18 -16.37 36.03
CA GLN A 71 -19.04 -17.50 36.37
C GLN A 71 -19.79 -18.00 35.15
N ILE A 72 -19.89 -19.32 35.02
CA ILE A 72 -20.68 -19.99 34.00
C ILE A 72 -21.83 -20.72 34.70
N PHE A 73 -23.05 -20.48 34.25
CA PHE A 73 -24.24 -21.13 34.78
C PHE A 73 -24.58 -22.40 33.98
N PRO A 74 -25.19 -23.44 34.59
CA PRO A 74 -25.62 -24.64 33.87
C PRO A 74 -26.57 -24.36 32.70
N SER A 75 -27.31 -23.25 32.77
CA SER A 75 -28.20 -22.79 31.69
C SER A 75 -27.47 -22.26 30.45
N GLY A 76 -26.14 -22.14 30.47
CA GLY A 76 -25.34 -21.58 29.39
C GLY A 76 -25.21 -20.04 29.44
N ALA A 77 -25.83 -19.38 30.42
CA ALA A 77 -25.57 -17.97 30.70
C ALA A 77 -24.16 -17.81 31.31
N VAL A 78 -23.49 -16.70 30.99
CA VAL A 78 -22.14 -16.41 31.45
C VAL A 78 -22.09 -15.00 32.03
N LYS A 79 -21.59 -14.90 33.27
CA LYS A 79 -21.32 -13.62 33.93
C LYS A 79 -19.92 -13.16 33.56
N ILE A 80 -19.84 -11.96 33.01
CA ILE A 80 -18.60 -11.35 32.54
C ILE A 80 -18.35 -10.03 33.26
N GLU A 81 -17.07 -9.70 33.37
CA GLU A 81 -16.56 -8.53 34.08
C GLU A 81 -15.52 -7.81 33.23
N SER A 82 -15.52 -6.48 33.27
CA SER A 82 -14.46 -5.66 32.67
C SER A 82 -13.11 -5.94 33.32
N GLU A 83 -12.00 -5.69 32.62
CA GLU A 83 -10.67 -5.84 33.21
C GLU A 83 -10.47 -4.93 34.44
N ASP A 84 -11.11 -3.77 34.46
CA ASP A 84 -11.10 -2.82 35.59
C ASP A 84 -12.03 -3.21 36.74
N GLY A 85 -12.84 -4.26 36.58
CA GLY A 85 -13.84 -4.70 37.58
C GLY A 85 -15.09 -3.83 37.70
N THR A 86 -15.11 -2.66 37.07
CA THR A 86 -16.19 -1.65 37.18
C THR A 86 -17.54 -2.18 36.69
N ASN A 87 -17.55 -2.90 35.57
CA ASN A 87 -18.78 -3.31 34.90
C ASN A 87 -18.96 -4.82 34.94
N LYS A 88 -20.12 -5.27 35.42
CA LYS A 88 -20.53 -6.68 35.49
C LYS A 88 -21.88 -6.88 34.84
N PHE A 89 -21.98 -7.84 33.94
CA PHE A 89 -23.23 -8.18 33.28
C PHE A 89 -23.28 -9.64 32.87
N THR A 90 -24.48 -10.14 32.60
CA THR A 90 -24.73 -11.54 32.23
C THR A 90 -25.13 -11.61 30.77
N VAL A 91 -24.50 -12.50 30.00
CA VAL A 91 -24.76 -12.69 28.57
C VAL A 91 -25.01 -14.15 28.24
N ASN A 92 -25.56 -14.43 27.06
CA ASN A 92 -25.60 -15.79 26.54
C ASN A 92 -24.17 -16.23 26.17
N GLY A 93 -23.68 -17.30 26.79
CA GLY A 93 -22.33 -17.82 26.57
C GLY A 93 -22.04 -18.25 25.13
N GLN A 94 -23.06 -18.66 24.37
CA GLN A 94 -22.90 -19.03 22.94
C GLN A 94 -22.44 -17.86 22.06
N ARG A 95 -22.67 -16.61 22.51
CA ARG A 95 -22.26 -15.39 21.80
C ARG A 95 -20.83 -14.96 22.13
N LEU A 96 -20.18 -15.60 23.09
CA LEU A 96 -18.81 -15.29 23.46
C LEU A 96 -17.82 -16.00 22.54
N LYS A 97 -16.74 -15.29 22.20
CA LYS A 97 -15.60 -15.84 21.46
C LYS A 97 -14.35 -15.68 22.30
N HIS A 98 -13.46 -16.67 22.22
CA HIS A 98 -12.17 -16.62 22.90
C HIS A 98 -11.35 -15.46 22.34
N TYR A 99 -10.81 -14.64 23.24
CA TYR A 99 -9.87 -13.61 22.88
C TYR A 99 -8.45 -14.20 22.85
N LEU A 100 -7.95 -14.50 21.67
CA LEU A 100 -6.55 -14.89 21.48
C LEU A 100 -5.73 -13.60 21.30
N ARG A 101 -5.07 -13.16 22.38
CA ARG A 101 -4.10 -12.07 22.28
C ARG A 101 -2.86 -12.63 21.58
N MET A 102 -2.50 -12.04 20.45
CA MET A 102 -1.17 -12.25 19.88
C MET A 102 -0.20 -11.56 20.82
N THR A 103 0.53 -12.31 21.65
CA THR A 103 1.62 -11.75 22.43
C THR A 103 2.61 -11.17 21.44
N GLU A 104 2.81 -9.86 21.47
CA GLU A 104 4.02 -9.28 20.92
C GLU A 104 5.16 -9.79 21.81
N GLU A 105 5.66 -11.00 21.53
CA GLU A 105 7.09 -11.19 21.71
C GLU A 105 7.72 -9.99 21.03
N LYS A 106 8.55 -9.24 21.78
CA LYS A 106 9.34 -8.13 21.24
C LYS A 106 10.03 -8.66 19.99
N ARG A 107 9.41 -8.50 18.82
CA ARG A 107 10.07 -8.69 17.56
C ARG A 107 11.03 -7.54 17.56
N ASP A 108 12.30 -7.85 17.81
CA ASP A 108 13.39 -6.97 17.46
C ASP A 108 13.07 -6.45 16.07
N SER A 109 12.59 -5.21 16.01
CA SER A 109 12.20 -4.58 14.76
C SER A 109 13.51 -4.33 14.03
N VAL A 110 13.90 -5.28 13.19
CA VAL A 110 15.00 -5.08 12.25
C VAL A 110 14.48 -4.00 11.30
N VAL A 111 14.89 -2.77 11.56
CA VAL A 111 14.72 -1.66 10.63
C VAL A 111 15.61 -1.98 9.44
N ILE A 112 15.03 -2.66 8.45
CA ILE A 112 15.71 -2.92 7.19
C ILE A 112 15.79 -1.57 6.49
N THR A 113 16.99 -0.97 6.51
CA THR A 113 17.29 0.23 5.73
C THR A 113 17.31 -0.21 4.27
N LEU A 114 16.22 0.05 3.55
CA LEU A 114 16.16 -0.20 2.11
C LEU A 114 16.96 0.91 1.44
N GLU A 115 18.16 0.56 0.95
CA GLU A 115 18.93 1.46 0.09
C GLU A 115 18.24 1.60 -1.27
N GLU A 116 18.17 2.82 -1.78
CA GLU A 116 17.64 3.08 -3.10
C GLU A 116 18.48 2.32 -4.16
N PRO A 117 17.86 1.51 -5.03
CA PRO A 117 18.58 0.73 -6.02
C PRO A 117 19.39 1.66 -6.94
N GLN A 118 20.69 1.40 -7.04
CA GLN A 118 21.57 2.11 -7.96
C GLN A 118 21.30 1.60 -9.38
N TYR A 119 20.59 2.40 -10.17
CA TYR A 119 20.45 2.13 -11.60
C TYR A 119 21.72 2.60 -12.31
N THR A 120 22.56 1.64 -12.69
CA THR A 120 23.67 1.91 -13.61
C THR A 120 23.07 2.19 -14.99
N ASN A 121 23.14 3.45 -15.42
CA ASN A 121 22.91 3.81 -16.81
C ASN A 121 24.08 3.27 -17.63
N GLU A 122 23.97 2.03 -18.11
CA GLU A 122 24.90 1.48 -19.09
C GLU A 122 24.64 2.16 -20.44
N ASN A 123 25.70 2.78 -20.96
CA ASN A 123 25.76 3.56 -22.21
C ASN A 123 25.33 2.79 -23.46
#